data_AF-M0IIQ7-F1
#
_entry.id   AF-M0IIQ7-F1
#
_cell.length_a   1.000
_cell.length_b   1.000
_cell.length_c   1.000
_cell.angle_alpha   90.00
_cell.angle_beta   90.00
_cell.angle_gamma   90.00
#
_symmetry.space_group_name_H-M   'P 1'
#
loop_
_entity.id
_entity.type
_entity.pdbx_description
1 polymer ?
#
loop_
_entity_poly.entity_id
_entity_poly.type
_entity_poly.pdbx_seq_one_letter_code
_entity_poly.pdbx_strand_id
1 'polypeptide(L)' 'MTTDDARVTARIVRTDDGQTFTEYEVGGVAVSSTDALEAMLNAR' A
#
# COMPACT_ATOMS: atom_id res chain seq x y z
N MET A 1 5.42 -16.97 0.33
CA MET A 1 5.43 -16.03 1.45
C MET A 1 4.04 -16.09 2.05
N THR A 2 3.87 -16.77 3.17
CA THR A 2 2.56 -16.84 3.85
C THR A 2 2.21 -15.43 4.27
N THR A 3 1.02 -14.99 3.89
CA THR A 3 0.63 -13.60 4.06
C THR A 3 0.56 -13.20 5.53
N ASP A 4 0.39 -14.10 6.50
CA ASP A 4 0.30 -13.81 7.95
C ASP A 4 1.27 -12.75 8.51
N ASP A 5 2.49 -12.64 7.97
CA ASP A 5 3.50 -11.64 8.39
C ASP A 5 3.62 -10.45 7.42
N ALA A 6 2.55 -10.13 6.69
CA ALA A 6 2.58 -9.09 5.67
C ALA A 6 2.68 -7.71 6.31
N ARG A 7 3.86 -7.12 6.19
CA ARG A 7 4.11 -5.73 6.52
C ARG A 7 3.52 -4.82 5.44
N VAL A 8 2.79 -3.81 5.89
CA VAL A 8 2.37 -2.70 5.05
C VAL A 8 3.49 -1.67 5.01
N THR A 9 3.92 -1.31 3.80
CA THR A 9 4.83 -0.19 3.55
C THR A 9 4.06 0.91 2.85
N ALA A 10 4.19 2.15 3.34
CA ALA A 10 3.62 3.33 2.70
C ALA A 10 4.74 4.29 2.28
N ARG A 11 4.66 4.80 1.04
CA ARG A 11 5.57 5.83 0.52
C ARG A 11 4.76 7.07 0.17
N ILE A 12 5.11 8.18 0.82
CA ILE A 12 4.56 9.50 0.48
C ILE A 12 5.45 10.10 -0.61
N VAL A 13 4.88 10.34 -1.78
CA VAL A 13 5.55 10.98 -2.90
C VAL A 13 4.99 12.37 -3.06
N ARG A 14 5.88 13.36 -3.11
CA ARG A 14 5.56 14.72 -3.50
C ARG A 14 6.12 14.97 -4.89
N THR A 15 5.29 15.44 -5.79
CA THR A 15 5.67 15.80 -7.16
C THR A 15 6.15 17.25 -7.24
N ASP A 16 6.82 17.59 -8.33
CA ASP A 16 7.32 18.94 -8.58
C ASP A 16 6.20 19.99 -8.74
N ASP A 17 5.00 19.57 -9.18
CA ASP A 17 3.80 20.41 -9.24
C ASP A 17 3.07 20.51 -7.89
N GLY A 18 3.63 19.94 -6.83
CA GLY A 18 3.15 20.09 -5.45
C GLY A 18 2.05 19.11 -5.06
N GLN A 19 1.69 18.17 -5.93
CA GLN A 19 0.78 17.09 -5.57
C GLN A 19 1.46 16.14 -4.58
N THR A 20 0.67 15.56 -3.69
CA THR A 20 1.13 14.55 -2.74
C THR A 20 0.27 13.32 -2.91
N PHE A 21 0.90 12.17 -3.16
CA PHE A 21 0.22 10.89 -3.23
C PHE A 21 0.90 9.88 -2.30
N THR A 22 0.10 8.92 -1.82
CA THR A 22 0.59 7.84 -0.97
C THR A 22 0.49 6.54 -1.74
N GLU A 23 1.61 5.87 -1.92
CA GLU A 23 1.67 4.53 -2.50
C GLU A 23 1.71 3.51 -1.36
N TYR A 24 1.03 2.40 -1.56
CA TYR A 24 0.95 1.32 -0.58
C TYR A 24 1.52 0.03 -1.17
N GLU A 25 2.21 -0.74 -0.34
CA GLU A 25 2.72 -2.05 -0.67
C GLU A 25 2.45 -3.03 0.46
N VAL A 26 2.00 -4.24 0.13
CA VAL A 26 1.79 -5.34 1.09
C VAL A 26 2.70 -6.49 0.70
N GLY A 27 3.75 -6.71 1.50
CA GLY A 27 4.70 -7.81 1.26
C GLY A 27 5.29 -7.84 -0.16
N GLY A 28 5.73 -6.70 -0.70
CA GLY A 28 6.28 -6.62 -2.05
C GLY A 28 5.26 -6.36 -3.17
N VAL A 29 3.95 -6.35 -2.86
CA VAL A 29 2.90 -6.15 -3.87
C VAL A 29 2.33 -4.74 -3.75
N ALA A 30 2.52 -3.92 -4.79
CA ALA A 30 1.94 -2.60 -4.87
C ALA A 30 0.41 -2.66 -4.93
N VAL A 31 -0.26 -1.74 -4.22
CA VAL A 31 -1.71 -1.67 -4.13
C VAL A 31 -2.21 -0.34 -4.68
N SER A 32 -3.29 -0.39 -5.45
CA SER A 32 -3.80 0.74 -6.24
C SER A 32 -4.61 1.77 -5.43
N SER A 33 -5.06 1.42 -4.23
CA SER A 33 -5.84 2.29 -3.36
C SER A 33 -5.85 1.80 -1.91
N THR A 34 -6.27 2.68 -0.99
CA THR A 34 -6.54 2.31 0.41
C THR A 34 -7.64 1.27 0.54
N ASP A 35 -8.68 1.32 -0.30
CA ASP A 35 -9.78 0.33 -0.26
C ASP A 35 -9.28 -1.06 -0.67
N ALA A 36 -8.40 -1.13 -1.69
CA ALA A 36 -7.77 -2.37 -2.10
C ALA A 36 -6.80 -2.90 -1.03
N LEU A 37 -6.07 -2.00 -0.37
CA LEU A 37 -5.22 -2.35 0.78
C LEU A 37 -6.06 -2.93 1.93
N GLU A 38 -7.17 -2.29 2.30
CA GLU A 38 -8.06 -2.74 3.36
C GLU A 38 -8.68 -4.10 3.01
N ALA A 39 -9.16 -4.28 1.79
CA ALA A 39 -9.69 -5.58 1.33
C ALA A 39 -8.64 -6.69 1.42
N MET A 40 -7.38 -6.42 1.07
CA MET A 40 -6.29 -7.40 1.17
C MET A 40 -5.90 -7.75 2.62
N LEU A 41 -6.09 -6.82 3.55
CA LEU A 41 -5.84 -7.06 4.98
C LEU A 41 -7.00 -7.80 5.65
N ASN A 42 -8.24 -7.50 5.26
CA ASN A 42 -9.45 -8.09 5.82
C ASN A 42 -9.80 -9.46 5.22
N ALA A 43 -9.29 -9.81 4.04
CA ALA A 43 -9.47 -11.14 3.44
C ALA A 43 -8.63 -12.25 4.12
N ARG A 44 -8.23 -12.04 5.37
CA ARG A 44 -7.31 -12.89 6.14
C ARG A 44 -8.02 -13.54 7.32
#